data_AF-A0A7S2QEL1-F1
#
_entry.id   AF-A0A7S2QEL1-F1
#
_cell.length_a   1.000
_cell.length_b   1.000
_cell.length_c   1.000
_cell.angle_alpha   90.00
_cell.angle_beta   90.00
_cell.angle_gamma   90.00
#
_symmetry.space_group_name_H-M   'P 1'
#
loop_
_entity.id
_entity.type
_entity.pdbx_description
1 polymer ?
#
loop_
_entity_poly.entity_id
_entity_poly.type
_entity_poly.pdbx_seq_one_letter_code
_entity_poly.pdbx_strand_id
1 'polypeptide(L)'
;SSYSGSSHIGPGDCAPRNPTACRRACRAMVKGHAFRKGWKEARKPMNRRASSRVKSTRRVSVEQRDKEKRALDEVKRKTAELLEARKEVRKAKAKKRAEKKRRKEENEVKEGKYQVIKKTDKIRKWHKNAKKTLKTMSTEQIEALLKR
;
A
#
# COMPACT_ATOMS: atom_id res chain seq x y z
N SER A 1 -23.41 46.89 -23.90
CA SER A 1 -22.28 47.83 -24.05
C SER A 1 -21.09 47.26 -23.32
N SER A 2 -19.89 47.12 -23.87
CA SER A 2 -19.27 47.85 -24.98
C SER A 2 -18.16 46.98 -25.58
N TYR A 3 -18.12 46.89 -26.90
CA TYR A 3 -17.02 46.32 -27.69
C TYR A 3 -16.30 47.50 -28.36
N SER A 4 -15.01 47.68 -28.08
CA SER A 4 -14.07 48.53 -28.83
C SER A 4 -12.67 48.19 -28.32
N GLY A 5 -11.61 48.07 -29.10
CA GLY A 5 -11.40 48.16 -30.53
C GLY A 5 -9.99 47.63 -30.81
N SER A 6 -9.84 46.93 -31.93
CA SER A 6 -8.57 46.44 -32.46
C SER A 6 -7.70 47.61 -32.92
N SER A 7 -6.43 47.64 -32.52
CA SER A 7 -5.40 48.46 -33.17
C SER A 7 -4.31 47.56 -33.74
N HIS A 8 -4.40 47.37 -35.06
CA HIS A 8 -3.29 47.01 -35.94
C HIS A 8 -2.15 48.01 -35.74
N ILE A 9 -0.94 47.52 -35.49
CA ILE A 9 0.29 48.27 -35.73
C ILE A 9 1.07 47.49 -36.80
N GLY A 10 1.05 48.03 -38.01
CA GLY A 10 1.80 47.52 -39.16
C GLY A 10 3.31 47.75 -39.01
N PRO A 11 4.12 47.14 -39.90
CA PRO A 11 5.57 47.18 -39.81
C PRO A 11 6.11 48.46 -40.43
N GLY A 12 6.79 49.29 -39.63
CA GLY A 12 7.40 50.53 -40.08
C GLY A 12 8.65 50.87 -39.28
N ASP A 13 9.76 50.86 -40.01
CA ASP A 13 10.99 51.61 -39.78
C ASP A 13 12.07 51.06 -38.82
N CYS A 14 13.00 50.40 -39.51
CA CYS A 14 14.39 50.16 -39.14
C CYS A 14 15.16 51.48 -38.90
N ALA A 15 15.70 51.68 -37.70
CA ALA A 15 17.00 52.33 -37.50
C ALA A 15 17.55 52.06 -36.07
N PRO A 16 18.65 51.30 -35.91
CA PRO A 16 19.22 51.02 -34.59
C PRO A 16 20.11 52.17 -34.09
N ARG A 17 19.63 52.93 -33.08
CA ARG A 17 20.44 53.93 -32.34
C ARG A 17 21.34 53.32 -31.26
N ASN A 18 21.95 52.16 -31.51
CA ASN A 18 22.99 51.67 -30.59
C ASN A 18 23.98 50.72 -31.29
N PRO A 19 25.28 51.09 -31.41
CA PRO A 19 26.29 50.28 -32.09
C PRO A 19 26.69 49.00 -31.33
N THR A 20 26.08 48.70 -30.19
CA THR A 20 26.34 47.49 -29.40
C THR A 20 25.35 46.35 -29.66
N ALA A 21 24.26 46.60 -30.39
CA ALA A 21 23.28 45.56 -30.76
C ALA A 21 23.84 44.56 -31.80
N CYS A 22 24.93 44.90 -32.49
CA CYS A 22 25.56 44.06 -33.52
C CYS A 22 26.69 43.15 -33.00
N ARG A 23 26.75 42.85 -31.69
CA ARG A 23 27.66 41.82 -31.14
C ARG A 23 26.98 40.50 -30.78
N ARG A 24 25.69 40.34 -31.10
CA ARG A 24 24.91 39.14 -30.76
C ARG A 24 24.47 38.27 -31.94
N ALA A 25 24.84 38.61 -33.17
CA ALA A 25 24.52 37.82 -34.37
C ALA A 25 25.64 36.83 -34.79
N CYS A 26 26.85 36.94 -34.24
CA CYS A 26 27.98 36.06 -34.59
C CYS A 26 28.51 35.30 -33.37
N ARG A 27 27.62 34.70 -32.55
CA ARG A 27 28.06 33.55 -31.77
C ARG A 27 28.00 32.35 -32.70
N ALA A 28 29.18 32.01 -33.22
CA ALA A 28 29.49 30.74 -33.86
C ALA A 28 28.58 29.65 -33.27
N MET A 29 27.81 28.97 -34.12
CA MET A 29 27.07 27.78 -33.72
C MET A 29 28.08 26.80 -33.12
N VAL A 30 28.21 26.81 -31.79
CA VAL A 30 29.09 25.89 -31.08
C VAL A 30 28.51 24.52 -31.35
N LYS A 31 29.22 23.76 -32.19
CA LYS A 31 28.97 22.37 -32.54
C LYS A 31 28.71 21.60 -31.24
N GLY A 32 27.43 21.33 -30.94
CA GLY A 32 27.03 20.62 -29.72
C GLY A 32 25.89 21.23 -28.88
N HIS A 33 25.41 22.45 -29.17
CA HIS A 33 24.25 23.00 -28.44
C HIS A 33 22.89 22.64 -29.05
N ALA A 34 22.83 22.42 -30.37
CA ALA A 34 21.58 22.14 -31.09
C ALA A 34 20.99 20.74 -30.86
N PHE A 35 21.75 19.80 -30.28
CA PHE A 35 21.30 18.41 -30.02
C PHE A 35 21.14 18.07 -28.53
N ARG A 36 21.16 19.06 -27.64
CA ARG A 36 20.86 18.81 -26.23
C ARG A 36 19.36 18.85 -26.04
N LYS A 37 18.77 17.68 -25.73
CA LYS A 37 17.33 17.56 -25.45
C LYS A 37 16.93 18.60 -24.39
N GLY A 38 16.04 19.53 -24.73
CA GLY A 38 15.67 20.68 -23.87
C GLY A 38 15.23 20.28 -22.46
N TRP A 39 14.58 19.13 -22.31
CA TRP A 39 14.20 18.58 -20.99
C TRP A 39 15.39 18.25 -20.08
N LYS A 40 16.57 17.94 -20.65
CA LYS A 40 17.80 17.73 -19.87
C LYS A 40 18.41 19.05 -19.41
N GLU A 41 18.25 20.13 -20.17
CA GLU A 41 18.77 21.45 -19.77
C GLU A 41 17.87 22.13 -18.75
N ALA A 42 16.54 21.99 -18.88
CA ALA A 42 15.56 22.47 -17.90
C ALA A 42 15.74 21.85 -16.50
N ARG A 43 16.27 20.63 -16.41
CA ARG A 43 16.55 19.93 -15.13
C ARG A 43 17.88 20.33 -14.46
N LYS A 44 18.80 21.00 -15.17
CA LYS A 44 20.11 21.40 -14.63
C LYS A 44 20.04 22.38 -13.44
N PRO A 45 19.20 23.44 -13.43
CA PRO A 45 19.10 24.33 -12.27
C PRO A 45 18.46 23.65 -11.05
N MET A 46 17.56 22.68 -11.27
CA MET A 46 16.89 21.93 -10.20
C MET A 46 17.82 20.88 -9.55
N ASN A 47 18.76 20.33 -10.32
CA ASN A 47 19.76 19.36 -9.86
C ASN A 47 21.11 20.03 -9.49
N ARG A 48 21.08 21.21 -8.87
CA ARG A 48 22.27 21.72 -8.19
C ARG A 48 22.59 20.77 -7.04
N ARG A 49 23.61 19.92 -7.21
CA ARG A 49 24.20 19.16 -6.10
C ARG A 49 24.49 20.17 -4.99
N ALA A 50 23.91 19.96 -3.81
CA ALA A 50 24.28 20.70 -2.62
C ALA A 50 25.81 20.65 -2.52
N SER A 51 26.48 21.80 -2.62
CA SER A 51 27.94 21.80 -2.57
C SER A 51 28.35 21.29 -1.19
N SER A 52 29.39 20.48 -1.11
CA SER A 52 29.95 20.00 0.17
C SER A 52 30.36 21.13 1.12
N ARG A 53 30.42 22.37 0.61
CA ARG A 53 30.72 23.60 1.35
C ARG A 53 29.51 24.22 2.05
N VAL A 54 28.27 23.87 1.69
CA VAL A 54 27.07 24.34 2.43
C VAL A 54 26.85 23.40 3.61
N LYS A 55 27.44 23.74 4.75
CA LYS A 55 27.15 23.07 6.03
C LYS A 55 25.68 23.35 6.37
N SER A 56 24.87 22.30 6.56
CA SER A 56 23.52 22.45 7.11
C SER A 56 23.61 23.16 8.45
N THR A 57 22.93 24.30 8.57
CA THR A 57 22.89 25.14 9.78
C THR A 57 22.17 24.45 10.94
N ARG A 58 21.51 23.32 10.69
CA ARG A 58 20.65 22.61 11.64
C ARG A 58 21.18 21.21 11.97
N ARG A 59 22.49 21.09 12.23
CA ARG A 59 23.08 19.83 12.70
C ARG A 59 22.74 19.63 14.18
N VAL A 60 21.84 18.68 14.45
CA VAL A 60 21.48 18.23 15.80
C VAL A 60 22.72 17.69 16.52
N SER A 61 22.93 18.11 17.77
CA SER A 61 24.05 17.64 18.59
C SER A 61 23.98 16.12 18.78
N VAL A 62 25.12 15.48 19.02
CA VAL A 62 25.17 14.01 19.20
C VAL A 62 24.31 13.60 20.40
N GLU A 63 24.35 14.37 21.48
CA GLU A 63 23.56 14.14 22.68
C GLU A 63 22.04 14.21 22.44
N GLN A 64 21.58 15.13 21.59
CA GLN A 64 20.17 15.23 21.23
C GLN A 64 19.73 14.02 20.40
N ARG A 65 20.57 13.56 19.47
CA ARG A 65 20.31 12.32 18.70
C ARG A 65 20.21 11.09 19.58
N ASP A 66 21.08 10.97 20.59
CA ASP A 66 21.05 9.84 21.52
C ASP A 66 19.82 9.87 22.42
N LYS A 67 19.39 11.06 22.89
CA LYS A 67 18.15 11.23 23.66
C LYS A 67 16.92 10.86 22.83
N GLU A 68 16.84 11.34 21.60
CA GLU A 68 15.74 11.00 20.67
C GLU A 68 15.70 9.50 20.35
N LYS A 69 16.87 8.88 20.14
CA LYS A 69 16.98 7.45 19.91
C LYS A 69 16.46 6.63 21.11
N ARG A 70 16.87 6.99 22.33
CA ARG A 70 16.39 6.33 23.55
C ARG A 70 14.88 6.47 23.71
N ALA A 71 14.33 7.67 23.49
CA ALA A 71 12.89 7.91 23.54
C ALA A 71 12.12 7.06 22.52
N LEU A 72 12.63 6.94 21.29
CA LEU A 72 12.01 6.10 20.26
C LEU A 72 12.10 4.61 20.60
N ASP A 73 13.22 4.15 21.15
CA ASP A 73 13.41 2.75 21.52
C ASP A 73 12.51 2.36 22.70
N GLU A 74 12.27 3.26 23.67
CA GLU A 74 11.29 3.06 24.74
C GLU A 74 9.86 2.94 24.19
N VAL A 75 9.46 3.81 23.25
CA VAL A 75 8.15 3.73 22.60
C VAL A 75 8.00 2.43 21.81
N LYS A 76 9.05 1.99 21.11
CA LYS A 76 9.04 0.71 20.38
C LYS A 76 8.87 -0.48 21.33
N ARG A 77 9.55 -0.48 22.48
CA ARG A 77 9.38 -1.55 23.49
C ARG A 77 7.95 -1.62 24.01
N LYS A 78 7.40 -0.47 24.44
CA LYS A 78 6.00 -0.39 24.91
C LYS A 78 4.99 -0.83 23.86
N THR A 79 5.20 -0.45 22.60
CA THR A 79 4.30 -0.89 21.51
C THR A 79 4.44 -2.38 21.21
N ALA A 80 5.63 -2.96 21.29
CA ALA A 80 5.85 -4.40 21.15
C ALA A 80 5.11 -5.19 22.24
N GLU A 81 5.25 -4.78 23.51
CA GLU A 81 4.56 -5.40 24.66
C GLU A 81 3.03 -5.38 24.48
N LEU A 82 2.47 -4.24 24.06
CA LEU A 82 1.02 -4.13 23.79
C LEU A 82 0.56 -5.02 22.63
N LEU A 83 1.39 -5.17 21.59
CA LEU A 83 1.09 -6.05 20.46
C LEU A 83 1.14 -7.52 20.87
N GLU A 84 2.09 -7.91 21.72
CA GLU A 84 2.18 -9.25 22.28
C GLU A 84 0.96 -9.59 23.13
N ALA A 85 0.58 -8.71 24.06
CA ALA A 85 -0.64 -8.88 24.85
C ALA A 85 -1.89 -9.04 23.96
N ARG A 86 -2.01 -8.26 22.88
CA ARG A 86 -3.11 -8.41 21.90
C ARG A 86 -3.08 -9.75 21.19
N LYS A 87 -1.90 -10.25 20.81
CA LYS A 87 -1.75 -11.58 20.17
C LYS A 87 -2.18 -12.69 21.12
N GLU A 88 -1.79 -12.61 22.39
CA GLU A 88 -2.17 -13.61 23.41
C GLU A 88 -3.68 -13.66 23.64
N VAL A 89 -4.32 -12.50 23.78
CA VAL A 89 -5.78 -12.42 23.93
C VAL A 89 -6.49 -13.01 22.71
N ARG A 90 -6.00 -12.75 21.49
CA ARG A 90 -6.56 -13.36 20.26
C ARG A 90 -6.39 -14.87 20.26
N LYS A 91 -5.21 -15.39 20.62
CA LYS A 91 -4.95 -16.83 20.74
C LYS A 91 -5.88 -17.49 21.76
N ALA A 92 -6.03 -16.89 22.95
CA ALA A 92 -6.92 -17.39 23.99
C ALA A 92 -8.39 -17.42 23.55
N LYS A 93 -8.88 -16.36 22.91
CA LYS A 93 -10.23 -16.31 22.34
C LYS A 93 -10.44 -17.36 21.24
N ALA A 94 -9.45 -17.56 20.37
CA ALA A 94 -9.50 -18.57 19.32
C ALA A 94 -9.60 -19.99 19.90
N LYS A 95 -8.77 -20.32 20.91
CA LYS A 95 -8.82 -21.61 21.62
C LYS A 95 -10.22 -21.85 22.23
N LYS A 96 -10.75 -20.89 22.98
CA LYS A 96 -12.09 -20.98 23.58
C LYS A 96 -13.20 -21.17 22.54
N ARG A 97 -13.12 -20.48 21.40
CA ARG A 97 -14.09 -20.63 20.29
C ARG A 97 -14.00 -22.01 19.65
N ALA A 98 -12.79 -22.50 19.39
CA ALA A 98 -12.57 -23.83 18.82
C ALA A 98 -13.10 -24.93 19.74
N GLU A 99 -12.83 -24.85 21.03
CA GLU A 99 -13.34 -25.79 22.03
C GLU A 99 -14.86 -25.76 22.13
N LYS A 100 -15.47 -24.56 22.20
CA LYS A 100 -16.94 -24.42 22.19
C LYS A 100 -17.55 -24.99 20.91
N LYS A 101 -16.89 -24.81 19.75
CA LYS A 101 -17.34 -25.38 18.49
C LYS A 101 -17.28 -26.92 18.52
N ARG A 102 -16.19 -27.50 19.00
CA ARG A 102 -16.06 -28.96 19.16
C ARG A 102 -17.13 -29.53 20.09
N ARG A 103 -17.36 -28.91 21.25
CA ARG A 103 -18.43 -29.32 22.17
C ARG A 103 -19.81 -29.28 21.52
N LYS A 104 -20.11 -28.24 20.73
CA LYS A 104 -21.36 -28.15 19.98
C LYS A 104 -21.46 -29.22 18.90
N GLU A 105 -20.40 -29.44 18.13
CA GLU A 105 -20.37 -30.48 17.10
C GLU A 105 -20.56 -31.88 17.71
N GLU A 106 -19.96 -32.16 18.86
CA GLU A 106 -20.14 -33.41 19.61
C GLU A 106 -21.56 -33.56 20.17
N ASN A 107 -22.14 -32.49 20.72
CA ASN A 107 -23.50 -32.52 21.25
C ASN A 107 -24.52 -32.67 20.12
N GLU A 108 -24.37 -31.95 19.01
CA GLU A 108 -25.21 -32.12 17.81
C GLU A 108 -25.21 -33.58 17.35
N VAL A 109 -24.02 -34.20 17.26
CA VAL A 109 -23.88 -35.61 16.85
C VAL A 109 -24.51 -36.57 17.87
N LYS A 110 -24.52 -36.25 19.16
CA LYS A 110 -25.13 -37.08 20.21
C LYS A 110 -26.64 -36.90 20.35
N GLU A 111 -27.14 -35.69 20.15
CA GLU A 111 -28.55 -35.31 20.36
C GLU A 111 -29.38 -35.41 19.07
N GLY A 112 -28.72 -35.37 17.91
CA GLY A 112 -29.38 -35.34 16.61
C GLY A 112 -30.03 -36.66 16.20
N LYS A 113 -31.23 -36.57 15.61
CA LYS A 113 -31.86 -37.68 14.89
C LYS A 113 -31.26 -37.74 13.48
N TYR A 114 -30.37 -38.70 13.23
CA TYR A 114 -29.71 -38.89 11.93
C TYR A 114 -30.31 -40.03 11.13
N GLN A 115 -30.39 -39.86 9.81
CA GLN A 115 -30.75 -40.94 8.89
C GLN A 115 -29.49 -41.43 8.16
N VAL A 116 -29.24 -42.73 8.22
CA VAL A 116 -28.11 -43.35 7.52
C VAL A 116 -28.49 -43.62 6.06
N ILE A 117 -27.79 -42.96 5.14
CA ILE A 117 -27.99 -43.15 3.70
C ILE A 117 -27.06 -44.25 3.21
N LYS A 118 -27.60 -45.45 2.94
CA LYS A 118 -26.82 -46.59 2.44
C LYS A 118 -26.44 -46.49 0.96
N LYS A 119 -27.27 -45.85 0.13
CA LYS A 119 -27.06 -45.73 -1.33
C LYS A 119 -26.62 -44.32 -1.69
N THR A 120 -25.35 -44.14 -2.04
CA THR A 120 -24.73 -42.83 -2.27
C THR A 120 -24.92 -42.28 -3.69
N ASP A 121 -25.37 -43.09 -4.65
CA ASP A 121 -25.44 -42.71 -6.09
C ASP A 121 -26.34 -41.50 -6.34
N LYS A 122 -27.46 -41.43 -5.61
CA LYS A 122 -28.45 -40.35 -5.75
C LYS A 122 -27.98 -39.04 -5.12
N ILE A 123 -26.96 -39.07 -4.25
CA ILE A 123 -26.42 -37.87 -3.57
C ILE A 123 -25.82 -36.90 -4.60
N ARG A 124 -25.24 -37.39 -5.71
CA ARG A 124 -24.70 -36.53 -6.78
C ARG A 124 -25.77 -35.60 -7.36
N LYS A 125 -27.02 -36.04 -7.43
CA LYS A 125 -28.16 -35.26 -7.95
C LYS A 125 -28.77 -34.29 -6.92
N TRP A 126 -28.35 -34.35 -5.65
CA TRP A 126 -28.87 -33.45 -4.61
C TRP A 126 -28.43 -32.00 -4.83
N HIS A 127 -29.29 -31.08 -4.40
CA HIS A 127 -28.99 -29.65 -4.39
C HIS A 127 -27.80 -29.33 -3.46
N LYS A 128 -27.02 -28.30 -3.82
CA LYS A 128 -25.78 -27.91 -3.11
C LYS A 128 -25.97 -27.66 -1.62
N ASN A 129 -27.12 -27.15 -1.19
CA ASN A 129 -27.37 -26.87 0.23
C ASN A 129 -27.66 -28.15 1.03
N ALA A 130 -28.34 -29.14 0.44
CA ALA A 130 -28.57 -30.43 1.08
C ALA A 130 -27.27 -31.24 1.21
N LYS A 131 -26.35 -31.09 0.25
CA LYS A 131 -25.02 -31.72 0.36
C LYS A 131 -24.20 -31.19 1.54
N LYS A 132 -24.42 -29.95 1.97
CA LYS A 132 -23.70 -29.35 3.12
C LYS A 132 -24.11 -29.93 4.47
N THR A 133 -25.30 -30.53 4.57
CA THR A 133 -25.77 -31.15 5.82
C THR A 133 -25.32 -32.61 5.96
N LEU A 134 -24.83 -33.22 4.89
CA LEU A 134 -24.27 -34.57 4.91
C LEU A 134 -22.93 -34.56 5.64
N LYS A 135 -22.80 -35.41 6.66
CA LYS A 135 -21.52 -35.74 7.30
C LYS A 135 -21.15 -37.17 6.92
N THR A 136 -19.94 -37.35 6.40
CA THR A 136 -19.36 -38.68 6.16
C THR A 136 -18.71 -39.18 7.44
N MET A 137 -19.09 -40.36 7.91
CA MET A 137 -18.49 -41.02 9.08
C MET A 137 -18.17 -42.48 8.75
N SER A 138 -17.27 -43.09 9.52
CA SER A 138 -16.97 -44.52 9.40
C SER A 138 -18.16 -45.37 9.86
N THR A 139 -18.23 -46.61 9.38
CA THR A 139 -19.30 -47.57 9.74
C THR A 139 -19.33 -47.85 11.23
N GLU A 140 -18.17 -48.02 11.86
CA GLU A 140 -18.03 -48.24 13.30
C GLU A 140 -18.62 -47.09 14.13
N GLN A 141 -18.36 -45.85 13.71
CA GLN A 141 -18.91 -44.66 14.37
C GLN A 141 -20.43 -44.56 14.22
N ILE A 142 -20.96 -44.92 13.05
CA ILE A 142 -22.41 -44.93 12.80
C ILE A 142 -23.09 -45.97 13.68
N GLU A 143 -22.51 -47.16 13.81
CA GLU A 143 -23.03 -48.19 14.69
C GLU A 143 -22.99 -47.78 16.16
N ALA A 144 -21.92 -47.14 16.62
CA ALA A 144 -21.82 -46.64 17.98
C ALA A 144 -22.89 -45.57 18.31
N LEU A 145 -23.29 -44.77 17.32
CA LEU A 145 -24.36 -43.78 17.48
C LEU A 145 -25.75 -44.40 17.48
N LEU A 146 -25.96 -45.51 16.76
CA LEU A 146 -27.25 -46.23 16.69
C LEU A 146 -27.48 -47.21 17.84
N LYS A 147 -26.42 -47.68 18.52
CA LYS A 147 -26.48 -48.60 19.67
C LYS A 147 -26.81 -47.90 21.00
N ARG A 148 -26.98 -46.57 20.99
CA ARG A 148 -27.44 -45.77 22.15
C ARG A 148 -28.95 -45.81 22.27
#